data_AF-A0A8B6DWW6-F1
#
_entry.id   AF-A0A8B6DWW6-F1
#
_cell.length_a   1.000
_cell.length_b   1.000
_cell.length_c   1.000
_cell.angle_alpha   90.00
_cell.angle_beta   90.00
_cell.angle_gamma   90.00
#
_symmetry.space_group_name_H-M   'P 1'
#
loop_
_entity.id
_entity.type
_entity.pdbx_description
1 polymer ?
#
loop_
_entity_poly.entity_id
_entity_poly.type
_entity_poly.pdbx_seq_one_letter_code
_entity_poly.pdbx_strand_id
1 'polypeptide(L)'
;WTTKRRENEQNALTKIEEVKNLPVQDTIWMIDEYTSLRDDDGQNHRILSVMDTKNLYIGTLMANILELSLVQQCRDLICICALTPLAGKPRRPKSVTFKDPSYAEKAAGLDLSDLGIKYMYDGMPKENEPVKMRTCSVCRLRGTKELFKKCSSCQALLYCSRDCQKKDWNRKGDMVAHSHKIWCKKMKMYMSKTEEMRQFPFTYAQETTSEYFDMAAYKTFLEKQGVLDQGLWRRECRLHGDETKCLCSVPFGERPESEDPIFLPVESSILDEAPEKEAKLLHDWEAYYEYRGFRLDSPIAILLHWPMTLYHIIKFCYPNDHPEWWDSVDSSCFKLDLIGVEKEVEMLCLFKELGYLCPDITIDIIMYGVEISKDVHNKTYEHNNVKIQIVKGPYHKRADEHRKPHLVVGLNAGLGAYQMWGQTLVKLRTDRIPAYFTDYCQYSCECARTAVEGLTFGTISDPVVNPFRNPVRKLAEENDMPWYSNGFLYRIIYPSK
;
A
#
# COMPACT_ATOMS: atom_id res chain seq x y z
N TRP A 1 6.89 28.88 21.99
CA TRP A 1 6.82 29.83 20.85
C TRP A 1 8.15 30.58 20.74
N THR A 2 8.95 30.38 19.69
CA THR A 2 10.28 31.03 19.56
C THR A 2 10.16 32.47 19.03
N THR A 3 11.06 33.38 19.45
CA THR A 3 11.08 34.79 19.00
C THR A 3 11.09 34.92 17.48
N LYS A 4 11.95 34.15 16.82
CA LYS A 4 12.06 34.08 15.36
C LYS A 4 10.74 33.71 14.66
N ARG A 5 9.92 32.88 15.30
CA ARG A 5 8.62 32.49 14.73
C ARG A 5 7.63 33.64 14.79
N ARG A 6 7.56 34.37 15.91
CA ARG A 6 6.72 35.57 16.04
C ARG A 6 7.09 36.64 15.03
N GLU A 7 8.39 36.87 14.83
CA GLU A 7 8.87 37.82 13.79
C GLU A 7 8.44 37.40 12.38
N ASN A 8 8.55 36.11 12.06
CA ASN A 8 8.11 35.59 10.76
C ASN A 8 6.60 35.76 10.56
N GLU A 9 5.80 35.51 11.60
CA GLU A 9 4.34 35.67 11.56
C GLU A 9 3.96 37.13 11.36
N GLN A 10 4.55 38.05 12.12
CA GLN A 10 4.30 39.48 11.95
C GLN A 10 4.67 39.95 10.54
N ASN A 11 5.81 39.48 10.01
CA ASN A 11 6.23 39.79 8.64
C ASN A 11 5.26 39.21 7.61
N ALA A 12 4.73 38.00 7.82
CA ALA A 12 3.75 37.38 6.93
C ALA A 12 2.45 38.19 6.86
N LEU A 13 1.98 38.72 7.98
CA LEU A 13 0.78 39.56 8.04
C LEU A 13 0.90 40.85 7.20
N THR A 14 2.12 41.38 7.04
CA THR A 14 2.36 42.54 6.14
C THR A 14 2.33 42.19 4.64
N LYS A 15 2.28 40.91 4.29
CA LYS A 15 2.46 40.37 2.93
C LYS A 15 1.31 39.48 2.46
N ILE A 16 0.15 39.58 3.11
CA ILE A 16 -1.02 38.72 2.81
C ILE A 16 -1.40 38.74 1.32
N GLU A 17 -1.25 39.89 0.65
CA GLU A 17 -1.52 40.03 -0.79
C GLU A 17 -0.63 39.15 -1.69
N GLU A 18 0.54 38.71 -1.21
CA GLU A 18 1.43 37.81 -1.95
C GLU A 18 0.86 36.38 -2.03
N VAL A 19 -0.05 36.00 -1.13
CA VAL A 19 -0.61 34.63 -1.05
C VAL A 19 -1.28 34.22 -2.35
N LYS A 20 -1.98 35.15 -3.03
CA LYS A 20 -2.68 34.86 -4.29
C LYS A 20 -1.74 34.48 -5.46
N ASN A 21 -0.45 34.76 -5.31
CA ASN A 21 0.58 34.43 -6.30
C ASN A 21 1.34 33.14 -5.96
N LEU A 22 1.07 32.53 -4.80
CA LEU A 22 1.72 31.29 -4.39
C LEU A 22 1.23 30.11 -5.24
N PRO A 23 2.10 29.10 -5.46
CA PRO A 23 1.70 27.90 -6.15
C PRO A 23 0.63 27.16 -5.33
N VAL A 24 -0.39 26.67 -6.03
CA VAL A 24 -1.41 25.79 -5.47
C VAL A 24 -0.82 24.39 -5.43
N GLN A 25 -0.62 23.84 -4.24
CA GLN A 25 0.12 22.59 -4.06
C GLN A 25 -0.59 21.59 -3.15
N ASP A 26 -1.52 22.04 -2.31
CA ASP A 26 -2.25 21.18 -1.37
C ASP A 26 -3.74 21.16 -1.79
N THR A 27 -4.46 20.06 -1.54
CA THR A 27 -5.90 20.01 -1.84
C THR A 27 -6.68 20.74 -0.76
N ILE A 28 -6.63 20.25 0.48
CA ILE A 28 -7.48 20.72 1.57
C ILE A 28 -6.63 20.95 2.81
N TRP A 29 -6.79 22.13 3.39
CA TRP A 29 -6.30 22.47 4.73
C TRP A 29 -7.46 22.50 5.71
N MET A 30 -7.24 21.92 6.90
CA MET A 30 -8.20 21.86 7.99
C MET A 30 -7.76 22.78 9.12
N ILE A 31 -8.61 23.72 9.51
CA ILE A 31 -8.44 24.55 10.69
C ILE A 31 -8.93 23.77 11.91
N ASP A 32 -8.15 23.80 12.99
CA ASP A 32 -8.50 23.21 14.29
C ASP A 32 -8.28 24.23 15.41
N GLU A 33 -9.15 24.22 16.42
CA GLU A 33 -9.07 25.08 17.62
C GLU A 33 -8.87 24.17 18.83
N TYR A 34 -7.76 24.35 19.57
CA TYR A 34 -7.43 23.44 20.68
C TYR A 34 -7.91 23.96 22.03
N THR A 35 -7.53 25.18 22.40
CA THR A 35 -7.75 25.70 23.76
C THR A 35 -7.57 27.21 23.80
N SER A 36 -8.34 27.88 24.66
CA SER A 36 -8.07 29.25 25.10
C SER A 36 -7.08 29.25 26.26
N LEU A 37 -5.93 29.93 26.13
CA LEU A 37 -4.93 30.08 27.20
C LEU A 37 -5.00 31.48 27.80
N ARG A 38 -4.70 31.61 29.10
CA ARG A 38 -4.43 32.92 29.71
C ARG A 38 -2.94 33.19 29.75
N ASP A 39 -2.54 34.39 29.36
CA ASP A 39 -1.16 34.86 29.56
C ASP A 39 -0.95 35.40 30.98
N ASP A 40 0.31 35.79 31.27
CA ASP A 40 0.73 36.32 32.58
C ASP A 40 0.02 37.64 32.93
N ASP A 41 -0.51 38.35 31.93
CA ASP A 41 -1.29 39.58 32.06
C ASP A 41 -2.81 39.30 32.18
N GLY A 42 -3.21 38.03 32.24
CA GLY A 42 -4.59 37.58 32.41
C GLY A 42 -5.46 37.63 31.15
N GLN A 43 -4.87 37.86 29.98
CA GLN A 43 -5.59 37.96 28.70
C GLN A 43 -5.84 36.58 28.10
N ASN A 44 -7.03 36.37 27.53
CA ASN A 44 -7.36 35.10 26.87
C ASN A 44 -6.87 35.10 25.42
N HIS A 45 -6.12 34.07 25.06
CA HIS A 45 -5.59 33.81 23.72
C HIS A 45 -6.23 32.58 23.13
N ARG A 46 -6.60 32.64 21.85
CA ARG A 46 -7.01 31.48 21.07
C ARG A 46 -5.80 30.87 20.36
N ILE A 47 -5.70 29.54 20.39
CA ILE A 47 -4.75 28.80 19.56
C ILE A 47 -5.49 28.12 18.42
N LEU A 48 -5.17 28.54 17.20
CA LEU A 48 -5.61 27.90 15.98
C LEU A 48 -4.45 27.15 15.33
N SER A 49 -4.74 26.04 14.66
CA SER A 49 -3.77 25.34 13.82
C SER A 49 -4.34 25.03 12.45
N VAL A 50 -3.43 24.73 11.52
CA VAL A 50 -3.77 24.18 10.22
C VAL A 50 -3.04 22.87 10.02
N MET A 51 -3.77 21.85 9.56
CA MET A 51 -3.23 20.56 9.16
C MET A 51 -3.81 20.09 7.82
N ASP A 52 -3.15 19.14 7.17
CA ASP A 52 -3.67 18.51 5.95
C ASP A 52 -4.62 17.34 6.27
N THR A 53 -5.19 16.72 5.23
CA THR A 53 -6.12 15.59 5.35
C THR A 53 -5.54 14.30 5.97
N LYS A 54 -4.22 14.24 6.17
CA LYS A 54 -3.54 13.13 6.88
C LYS A 54 -2.98 13.59 8.24
N ASN A 55 -3.52 14.68 8.79
CA ASN A 55 -3.14 15.26 10.08
C ASN A 55 -1.69 15.75 10.14
N LEU A 56 -1.07 16.11 9.01
CA LEU A 56 0.24 16.75 9.01
C LEU A 56 0.09 18.24 9.32
N TYR A 57 0.73 18.71 10.38
CA TYR A 57 0.72 20.12 10.77
C TYR A 57 1.43 21.02 9.74
N ILE A 58 0.75 22.09 9.37
CA ILE A 58 1.24 23.13 8.45
C ILE A 58 1.67 24.36 9.22
N GLY A 59 0.91 24.74 10.25
CA GLY A 59 1.19 25.92 11.06
C GLY A 59 0.22 26.09 12.22
N THR A 60 0.47 27.12 13.02
CA THR A 60 -0.40 27.55 14.12
C THR A 60 -0.27 29.05 14.31
N LEU A 61 -1.33 29.66 14.82
CA LEU A 61 -1.41 31.06 15.23
C LEU A 61 -1.94 31.08 16.66
N MET A 62 -1.30 31.89 17.50
CA MET A 62 -1.82 32.26 18.81
C MET A 62 -2.19 33.74 18.75
N ALA A 63 -3.46 34.06 18.96
CA ALA A 63 -3.98 35.41 18.84
C ALA A 63 -4.87 35.77 20.03
N ASN A 64 -4.82 37.03 20.44
CA ASN A 64 -5.66 37.57 21.49
C ASN A 64 -7.13 37.55 21.04
N ILE A 65 -8.02 37.02 21.90
CA ILE A 65 -9.45 36.89 21.57
C ILE A 65 -10.15 38.26 21.46
N LEU A 66 -9.63 39.29 22.14
CA LEU A 66 -10.25 40.61 22.17
C LEU A 66 -9.80 41.53 21.04
N GLU A 67 -8.66 41.26 20.40
CA GLU A 67 -8.09 42.15 19.38
C GLU A 67 -8.66 41.88 17.98
N LEU A 68 -8.91 40.61 17.65
CA LEU A 68 -9.32 40.19 16.30
C LEU A 68 -10.49 39.22 16.38
N SER A 69 -11.42 39.34 15.42
CA SER A 69 -12.52 38.37 15.26
C SER A 69 -11.98 36.99 14.90
N LEU A 70 -12.74 35.92 15.19
CA LEU A 70 -12.36 34.55 14.77
C LEU A 70 -12.14 34.47 13.25
N VAL A 71 -12.97 35.16 12.47
CA VAL A 71 -12.83 35.23 11.00
C VAL A 71 -11.47 35.80 10.60
N GLN A 72 -11.06 36.92 11.21
CA GLN A 72 -9.76 37.53 10.91
C GLN A 72 -8.60 36.64 11.38
N GLN A 73 -8.70 36.04 12.57
CA GLN A 73 -7.69 35.10 13.07
C GLN A 73 -7.53 33.88 12.15
N CYS A 74 -8.63 33.33 11.63
CA CYS A 74 -8.59 32.23 10.66
C CYS A 74 -7.93 32.66 9.34
N ARG A 75 -8.27 33.85 8.83
CA ARG A 75 -7.67 34.39 7.62
C ARG A 75 -6.15 34.61 7.79
N ASP A 76 -5.76 35.24 8.90
CA ASP A 76 -4.36 35.49 9.26
C ASP A 76 -3.57 34.19 9.38
N LEU A 77 -4.14 33.20 10.06
CA LEU A 77 -3.57 31.86 10.19
C LEU A 77 -3.31 31.23 8.81
N ILE A 78 -4.28 31.26 7.90
CA ILE A 78 -4.11 30.69 6.56
C ILE A 78 -3.00 31.41 5.79
N CYS A 79 -2.93 32.74 5.88
CA CYS A 79 -1.89 33.52 5.21
C CYS A 79 -0.50 33.25 5.78
N ILE A 80 -0.38 33.19 7.11
CA ILE A 80 0.85 32.79 7.82
C ILE A 80 1.29 31.39 7.39
N CYS A 81 0.36 30.44 7.35
CA CYS A 81 0.64 29.06 6.92
C CYS A 81 1.06 29.00 5.45
N ALA A 82 0.52 29.86 4.60
CA ALA A 82 0.86 29.92 3.19
C ALA A 82 2.24 30.54 2.93
N LEU A 83 2.56 31.64 3.62
CA LEU A 83 3.81 32.38 3.45
C LEU A 83 4.98 31.77 4.23
N THR A 84 4.70 31.18 5.40
CA THR A 84 5.72 30.68 6.34
C THR A 84 5.33 29.32 6.93
N PRO A 85 5.10 28.28 6.11
CA PRO A 85 4.74 26.96 6.62
C PRO A 85 5.85 26.35 7.47
N LEU A 86 5.49 25.49 8.42
CA LEU A 86 6.44 24.74 9.26
C LEU A 86 7.40 23.86 8.45
N ALA A 87 6.94 23.42 7.28
CA ALA A 87 7.73 22.60 6.36
C ALA A 87 7.49 23.03 4.91
N GLY A 88 8.55 22.89 4.11
CA GLY A 88 8.51 23.17 2.67
C GLY A 88 8.64 24.65 2.33
N LYS A 89 8.29 24.96 1.09
CA LYS A 89 8.28 26.32 0.55
C LYS A 89 6.90 26.96 0.72
N PRO A 90 6.81 28.30 0.64
CA PRO A 90 5.53 28.99 0.59
C PRO A 90 4.61 28.43 -0.50
N ARG A 91 3.36 28.15 -0.15
CA ARG A 91 2.36 27.50 -1.02
C ARG A 91 0.95 27.72 -0.45
N ARG A 92 -0.08 27.56 -1.27
CA ARG A 92 -1.48 27.66 -0.81
C ARG A 92 -2.28 26.38 -1.13
N PRO A 93 -3.34 26.08 -0.35
CA PRO A 93 -4.27 25.01 -0.68
C PRO A 93 -5.26 25.42 -1.77
N LYS A 94 -5.92 24.43 -2.40
CA LYS A 94 -7.13 24.69 -3.21
C LYS A 94 -8.29 25.11 -2.32
N SER A 95 -8.46 24.45 -1.19
CA SER A 95 -9.58 24.65 -0.29
C SER A 95 -9.19 24.64 1.19
N VAL A 96 -10.00 25.30 2.00
CA VAL A 96 -9.90 25.32 3.47
C VAL A 96 -11.24 24.91 4.07
N THR A 97 -11.21 24.12 5.14
CA THR A 97 -12.38 23.78 5.95
C THR A 97 -12.01 23.73 7.43
N PHE A 98 -12.99 23.51 8.31
CA PHE A 98 -12.74 23.20 9.72
C PHE A 98 -12.69 21.69 9.90
N LYS A 99 -11.79 21.23 10.77
CA LYS A 99 -11.69 19.82 11.13
C LYS A 99 -12.95 19.33 11.85
N ASP A 100 -13.48 20.16 12.73
CA ASP A 100 -14.80 19.98 13.34
C ASP A 100 -15.78 20.98 12.67
N PRO A 101 -16.76 20.50 11.89
CA PRO A 101 -17.71 21.35 11.19
C PRO A 101 -18.51 22.28 12.10
N SER A 102 -18.67 21.97 13.40
CA SER A 102 -19.40 22.83 14.33
C SER A 102 -18.76 24.21 14.54
N TYR A 103 -17.49 24.37 14.18
CA TYR A 103 -16.80 25.67 14.21
C TYR A 103 -17.07 26.53 12.97
N ALA A 104 -17.61 25.95 11.88
CA ALA A 104 -17.90 26.69 10.66
C ALA A 104 -18.93 27.81 10.88
N GLU A 105 -19.94 27.56 11.73
CA GLU A 105 -20.93 28.57 12.14
C GLU A 105 -20.30 29.76 12.87
N LYS A 106 -19.30 29.51 13.73
CA LYS A 106 -18.61 30.56 14.50
C LYS A 106 -17.74 31.45 13.62
N ALA A 107 -17.28 30.94 12.48
CA ALA A 107 -16.53 31.66 11.47
C ALA A 107 -17.40 32.03 10.25
N ALA A 108 -18.71 32.22 10.45
CA ALA A 108 -19.61 32.71 9.41
C ALA A 108 -19.10 34.04 8.84
N GLY A 109 -18.85 34.07 7.53
CA GLY A 109 -18.26 35.21 6.82
C GLY A 109 -16.76 35.10 6.52
N LEU A 110 -16.11 33.98 6.84
CA LEU A 110 -14.75 33.71 6.33
C LEU A 110 -14.76 33.63 4.80
N ASP A 111 -14.14 34.62 4.17
CA ASP A 111 -13.89 34.66 2.73
C ASP A 111 -12.39 34.67 2.45
N LEU A 112 -11.97 33.77 1.56
CA LEU A 112 -10.60 33.59 1.09
C LEU A 112 -10.53 33.59 -0.45
N SER A 113 -11.63 33.96 -1.12
CA SER A 113 -11.76 33.90 -2.58
C SER A 113 -10.79 34.86 -3.29
N ASP A 114 -10.51 36.01 -2.70
CA ASP A 114 -9.52 36.98 -3.15
C ASP A 114 -8.08 36.42 -3.13
N LEU A 115 -7.81 35.45 -2.24
CA LEU A 115 -6.58 34.69 -2.18
C LEU A 115 -6.58 33.48 -3.13
N GLY A 116 -7.65 33.28 -3.91
CA GLY A 116 -7.87 32.13 -4.77
C GLY A 116 -8.03 30.81 -4.01
N ILE A 117 -8.52 30.87 -2.76
CA ILE A 117 -8.71 29.71 -1.89
C ILE A 117 -10.21 29.52 -1.64
N LYS A 118 -10.72 28.32 -1.86
CA LYS A 118 -12.13 28.00 -1.61
C LYS A 118 -12.37 27.67 -0.14
N TYR A 119 -13.16 28.46 0.58
CA TYR A 119 -13.65 28.05 1.90
C TYR A 119 -14.85 27.11 1.77
N MET A 120 -14.86 26.02 2.55
CA MET A 120 -15.89 24.97 2.51
C MET A 120 -16.59 24.88 3.87
N TYR A 121 -17.86 25.25 3.87
CA TYR A 121 -18.70 25.33 5.06
C TYR A 121 -19.17 23.95 5.55
N ASP A 122 -19.48 23.03 4.64
CA ASP A 122 -20.19 21.77 4.91
C ASP A 122 -19.27 20.54 5.02
N GLY A 123 -18.08 20.71 5.60
CA GLY A 123 -17.08 19.65 5.77
C GLY A 123 -16.24 19.35 4.51
N MET A 124 -15.57 18.19 4.51
CA MET A 124 -14.63 17.81 3.45
C MET A 124 -15.30 17.70 2.08
N PRO A 125 -14.65 18.16 0.99
CA PRO A 125 -15.22 18.06 -0.34
C PRO A 125 -15.29 16.60 -0.77
N LYS A 126 -16.32 16.27 -1.55
CA LYS A 126 -16.29 15.10 -2.42
C LYS A 126 -15.21 15.35 -3.47
N GLU A 127 -14.11 14.60 -3.40
CA GLU A 127 -13.00 14.71 -4.35
C GLU A 127 -13.46 14.24 -5.74
N ASN A 128 -14.08 15.12 -6.52
CA ASN A 128 -14.51 14.78 -7.88
C ASN A 128 -13.32 14.56 -8.84
N GLU A 129 -12.13 15.02 -8.47
CA GLU A 129 -10.88 14.73 -9.17
C GLU A 129 -9.77 14.42 -8.15
N PRO A 130 -9.38 13.16 -7.96
CA PRO A 130 -8.25 12.81 -7.11
C PRO A 130 -6.98 13.46 -7.66
N VAL A 131 -6.50 14.50 -6.99
CA VAL A 131 -5.24 15.15 -7.33
C VAL A 131 -4.11 14.22 -6.91
N LYS A 132 -3.22 13.88 -7.84
CA LYS A 132 -2.04 13.06 -7.56
C LYS A 132 -1.13 13.74 -6.54
N MET A 133 -1.22 13.28 -5.30
CA MET A 133 -0.40 13.76 -4.20
C MET A 133 0.88 12.92 -4.06
N ARG A 134 2.00 13.62 -3.88
CA ARG A 134 3.29 13.05 -3.53
C ARG A 134 3.71 13.52 -2.14
N THR A 135 4.65 12.80 -1.55
CA THR A 135 5.08 13.00 -0.17
C THR A 135 6.60 13.14 -0.11
N CYS A 136 7.09 14.14 0.62
CA CYS A 136 8.51 14.28 0.91
C CYS A 136 9.00 13.10 1.77
N SER A 137 10.07 12.43 1.35
CA SER A 137 10.64 11.28 2.08
C SER A 137 11.22 11.63 3.46
N VAL A 138 11.21 12.91 3.85
CA VAL A 138 11.85 13.41 5.08
C VAL A 138 10.86 14.09 6.02
N CYS A 139 10.22 15.18 5.59
CA CYS A 139 9.30 15.94 6.43
C CYS A 139 7.84 15.52 6.25
N ARG A 140 7.56 14.54 5.39
CA ARG A 140 6.22 14.04 5.07
C ARG A 140 5.26 15.06 4.49
N LEU A 141 5.74 16.26 4.14
CA LEU A 141 4.96 17.26 3.40
C LEU A 141 4.34 16.62 2.16
N ARG A 142 3.05 16.86 1.98
CA ARG A 142 2.25 16.40 0.85
C ARG A 142 1.99 17.54 -0.12
N GLY A 143 1.91 17.24 -1.41
CA GLY A 143 1.54 18.22 -2.43
C GLY A 143 1.53 17.64 -3.83
N THR A 144 1.34 18.47 -4.85
CA THR A 144 1.39 18.01 -6.25
C THR A 144 2.81 17.58 -6.65
N LYS A 145 2.93 16.81 -7.75
CA LYS A 145 4.22 16.27 -8.22
C LYS A 145 5.28 17.36 -8.41
N GLU A 146 4.87 18.55 -8.86
CA GLU A 146 5.74 19.69 -9.18
C GLU A 146 6.46 20.25 -7.94
N LEU A 147 5.93 20.01 -6.74
CA LEU A 147 6.57 20.44 -5.50
C LEU A 147 7.88 19.71 -5.23
N PHE A 148 8.01 18.50 -5.76
CA PHE A 148 9.04 17.56 -5.36
C PHE A 148 10.10 17.40 -6.42
N LYS A 149 11.35 17.36 -5.98
CA LYS A 149 12.48 16.98 -6.81
C LYS A 149 12.91 15.58 -6.46
N LYS A 150 13.14 14.77 -7.50
CA LYS A 150 13.73 13.45 -7.35
C LYS A 150 15.22 13.58 -6.98
N CYS A 151 15.76 12.60 -6.27
CA CYS A 151 17.22 12.48 -6.16
C CYS A 151 17.82 12.29 -7.56
N SER A 152 18.79 13.13 -7.92
CA SER A 152 19.39 13.10 -9.27
C SER A 152 20.15 11.81 -9.59
N SER A 153 20.60 11.08 -8.57
CA SER A 153 21.36 9.83 -8.75
C SER A 153 20.43 8.61 -8.86
N CYS A 154 19.61 8.36 -7.83
CA CYS A 154 18.77 7.15 -7.81
C CYS A 154 17.43 7.33 -8.52
N GLN A 155 16.94 8.56 -8.71
CA GLN A 155 15.61 8.85 -9.27
C GLN A 155 14.41 8.27 -8.50
N ALA A 156 14.63 7.71 -7.30
CA ALA A 156 13.58 7.07 -6.49
C ALA A 156 12.93 8.02 -5.47
N LEU A 157 13.73 8.65 -4.59
CA LEU A 157 13.20 9.45 -3.47
C LEU A 157 12.83 10.87 -3.87
N LEU A 158 11.84 11.43 -3.17
CA LEU A 158 11.26 12.74 -3.42
C LEU A 158 11.54 13.72 -2.28
N TYR A 159 11.96 14.93 -2.62
CA TYR A 159 12.24 15.98 -1.64
C TYR A 159 11.54 17.29 -2.02
N CYS A 160 10.87 17.92 -1.03
CA CYS A 160 10.29 19.25 -1.21
C CYS A 160 11.34 20.38 -1.19
N SER A 161 12.55 20.12 -0.67
CA SER A 161 13.63 21.10 -0.59
C SER A 161 15.03 20.47 -0.57
N ARG A 162 16.06 21.27 -0.87
CA ARG A 162 17.46 20.88 -0.71
C ARG A 162 17.83 20.60 0.74
N ASP A 163 17.18 21.26 1.69
CA ASP A 163 17.44 21.04 3.13
C ASP A 163 16.93 19.68 3.57
N CYS A 164 15.75 19.26 3.10
CA CYS A 164 15.27 17.89 3.33
C CYS A 164 16.25 16.88 2.75
N GLN A 165 16.71 17.07 1.52
CA GLN A 165 17.70 16.18 0.90
C GLN A 165 19.01 16.12 1.70
N LYS A 166 19.55 17.26 2.15
CA LYS A 166 20.77 17.31 2.99
C LYS A 166 20.57 16.64 4.34
N LYS A 167 19.40 16.81 4.96
CA LYS A 167 19.04 16.16 6.23
C LYS A 167 18.97 14.64 6.08
N ASP A 168 18.40 14.16 4.98
CA ASP A 168 18.32 12.73 4.68
C ASP A 168 19.68 12.11 4.34
N TRP A 169 20.52 12.87 3.65
CA TRP A 169 21.88 12.46 3.32
C TRP A 169 22.78 12.34 4.55
N ASN A 170 22.62 13.26 5.51
CA ASN A 170 23.45 13.38 6.70
C ASN A 170 22.67 13.06 7.99
N ARG A 171 21.82 12.03 7.98
CA ARG A 171 21.17 11.56 9.21
C ARG A 171 22.23 11.20 10.27
N LYS A 172 21.89 11.42 11.54
CA LYS A 172 22.77 11.23 12.69
C LYS A 172 22.16 10.25 13.70
N GLY A 173 22.98 9.74 14.62
CA GLY A 173 22.57 8.76 15.63
C GLY A 173 22.08 7.46 15.01
N ASP A 174 21.07 6.85 15.62
CA ASP A 174 20.52 5.56 15.18
C ASP A 174 19.92 5.60 13.76
N MET A 175 19.63 6.80 13.25
CA MET A 175 19.07 7.01 11.91
C MET A 175 20.12 7.01 10.79
N VAL A 176 21.43 6.88 11.11
CA VAL A 176 22.51 6.82 10.10
C VAL A 176 22.29 5.65 9.13
N ALA A 177 21.89 4.48 9.65
CA ALA A 177 21.63 3.28 8.85
C ALA A 177 20.50 3.47 7.83
N HIS A 178 19.58 4.41 8.10
CA HIS A 178 18.48 4.79 7.22
C HIS A 178 18.77 6.04 6.38
N SER A 179 20.01 6.54 6.38
CA SER A 179 20.39 7.70 5.58
C SER A 179 20.35 7.39 4.09
N HIS A 180 19.93 8.38 3.29
CA HIS A 180 19.94 8.21 1.85
C HIS A 180 21.36 8.00 1.30
N LYS A 181 22.39 8.50 1.98
CA LYS A 181 23.80 8.27 1.60
C LYS A 181 24.13 6.78 1.48
N ILE A 182 23.59 5.95 2.37
CA ILE A 182 23.78 4.49 2.35
C ILE A 182 22.88 3.84 1.28
N TRP A 183 21.63 4.29 1.19
CA TRP A 183 20.62 3.63 0.35
C TRP A 183 20.59 4.08 -1.11
N CYS A 184 21.20 5.21 -1.46
CA CYS A 184 21.12 5.80 -2.80
C CYS A 184 21.57 4.84 -3.89
N LYS A 185 22.69 4.12 -3.66
CA LYS A 185 23.22 3.14 -4.63
C LYS A 185 22.25 1.96 -4.80
N LYS A 186 21.74 1.40 -3.70
CA LYS A 186 20.74 0.31 -3.74
C LYS A 186 19.47 0.74 -4.47
N MET A 187 18.92 1.90 -4.12
CA MET A 187 17.72 2.45 -4.78
C MET A 187 17.94 2.70 -6.27
N LYS A 188 19.14 3.13 -6.69
CA LYS A 188 19.46 3.28 -8.12
C LYS A 188 19.41 1.93 -8.84
N MET A 189 19.93 0.87 -8.21
CA MET A 189 19.81 -0.49 -8.75
C MET A 189 18.34 -0.93 -8.83
N TYR A 190 17.54 -0.65 -7.80
CA TYR A 190 16.12 -0.99 -7.81
C TYR A 190 15.34 -0.27 -8.92
N MET A 191 15.64 1.01 -9.14
CA MET A 191 15.04 1.76 -10.25
C MET A 191 15.44 1.20 -11.63
N SER A 192 16.62 0.61 -11.77
CA SER A 192 17.03 -0.01 -13.05
C SER A 192 16.21 -1.24 -13.43
N LYS A 193 15.49 -1.86 -12.47
CA LYS A 193 14.57 -2.98 -12.71
C LYS A 193 13.20 -2.55 -13.23
N THR A 194 12.92 -1.26 -13.37
CA THR A 194 11.60 -0.75 -13.81
C THR A 194 11.14 -1.36 -15.14
N GLU A 195 12.06 -1.50 -16.11
CA GLU A 195 11.74 -2.05 -17.43
C GLU A 195 11.38 -3.54 -17.40
N GLU A 196 12.15 -4.35 -16.67
CA GLU A 196 11.87 -5.77 -16.45
C GLU A 196 10.53 -5.96 -15.73
N MET A 197 10.26 -5.14 -14.70
CA MET A 197 9.03 -5.24 -13.91
C MET A 197 7.77 -4.90 -14.69
N ARG A 198 7.85 -4.13 -15.79
CA ARG A 198 6.70 -3.79 -16.64
C ARG A 198 6.50 -4.71 -17.84
N GLN A 199 7.34 -5.73 -18.02
CA GLN A 199 7.17 -6.71 -19.09
C GLN A 199 6.03 -7.67 -18.77
N PHE A 200 4.94 -7.54 -19.53
CA PHE A 200 3.76 -8.42 -19.52
C PHE A 200 3.25 -8.59 -20.95
N PRO A 201 2.59 -9.72 -21.26
CA PRO A 201 2.04 -9.96 -22.59
C PRO A 201 0.70 -9.25 -22.84
N PHE A 202 0.14 -8.56 -21.85
CA PHE A 202 -1.22 -8.03 -21.92
C PHE A 202 -1.33 -6.76 -22.75
N THR A 203 -2.45 -6.61 -23.47
CA THR A 203 -2.72 -5.42 -24.29
C THR A 203 -2.89 -4.15 -23.45
N TYR A 204 -3.33 -4.29 -22.19
CA TYR A 204 -3.47 -3.18 -21.23
C TYR A 204 -2.18 -2.85 -20.46
N ALA A 205 -1.11 -3.64 -20.62
CA ALA A 205 0.10 -3.48 -19.81
C ALA A 205 0.74 -2.09 -19.96
N GLN A 206 0.68 -1.49 -21.15
CA GLN A 206 1.20 -0.14 -21.38
C GLN A 206 0.51 0.90 -20.49
N GLU A 207 -0.80 0.77 -20.27
CA GLU A 207 -1.59 1.64 -19.40
C GLU A 207 -1.30 1.32 -17.92
N THR A 208 -1.49 0.06 -17.51
CA THR A 208 -1.46 -0.36 -16.09
C THR A 208 -0.07 -0.35 -15.45
N THR A 209 1.00 -0.32 -16.26
CA THR A 209 2.38 -0.25 -15.76
C THR A 209 3.00 1.15 -15.79
N SER A 210 2.26 2.12 -16.33
CA SER A 210 2.69 3.52 -16.42
C SER A 210 3.03 4.11 -15.05
N GLU A 211 4.07 4.95 -14.95
CA GLU A 211 4.37 5.71 -13.72
C GLU A 211 3.25 6.72 -13.36
N TYR A 212 2.29 6.90 -14.27
CA TYR A 212 1.12 7.76 -14.12
C TYR A 212 -0.15 6.99 -13.74
N PHE A 213 -0.11 5.65 -13.69
CA PHE A 213 -1.27 4.82 -13.34
C PHE A 213 -1.52 4.84 -11.82
N ASP A 214 -2.23 5.86 -11.35
CA ASP A 214 -2.60 6.00 -9.94
C ASP A 214 -3.94 5.32 -9.62
N MET A 215 -4.42 5.48 -8.38
CA MET A 215 -5.67 4.86 -7.93
C MET A 215 -6.89 5.33 -8.72
N ALA A 216 -6.86 6.55 -9.28
CA ALA A 216 -7.95 7.08 -10.08
C ALA A 216 -7.96 6.43 -11.46
N ALA A 217 -6.80 6.35 -12.11
CA ALA A 217 -6.64 5.61 -13.35
C ALA A 217 -7.03 4.14 -13.17
N TYR A 218 -6.67 3.53 -12.03
CA TYR A 218 -7.05 2.15 -11.73
C TYR A 218 -8.57 1.98 -11.53
N LYS A 219 -9.23 2.91 -10.82
CA LYS A 219 -10.69 2.95 -10.73
C LYS A 219 -11.32 2.99 -12.12
N THR A 220 -10.90 3.93 -12.97
CA THR A 220 -11.42 4.07 -14.34
C THR A 220 -11.15 2.83 -15.19
N PHE A 221 -10.00 2.18 -15.02
CA PHE A 221 -9.71 0.91 -15.68
C PHE A 221 -10.72 -0.17 -15.27
N LEU A 222 -10.95 -0.37 -13.96
CA LEU A 222 -11.92 -1.37 -13.48
C LEU A 222 -13.37 -1.04 -13.91
N GLU A 223 -13.74 0.23 -14.00
CA GLU A 223 -15.03 0.67 -14.54
C GLU A 223 -15.18 0.29 -16.02
N LYS A 224 -14.16 0.55 -16.84
CA LYS A 224 -14.15 0.15 -18.26
C LYS A 224 -14.24 -1.36 -18.44
N GLN A 225 -13.63 -2.13 -17.54
CA GLN A 225 -13.72 -3.59 -17.53
C GLN A 225 -15.06 -4.11 -16.96
N GLY A 226 -15.92 -3.23 -16.41
CA GLY A 226 -17.22 -3.60 -15.84
C GLY A 226 -17.15 -4.28 -14.47
N VAL A 227 -16.00 -4.25 -13.79
CA VAL A 227 -15.74 -5.03 -12.57
C VAL A 227 -15.54 -4.18 -11.31
N LEU A 228 -15.60 -2.84 -11.39
CA LEU A 228 -15.47 -1.99 -10.21
C LEU A 228 -16.52 -2.36 -9.14
N ASP A 229 -16.05 -2.59 -7.92
CA ASP A 229 -16.85 -2.99 -6.75
C ASP A 229 -17.62 -4.31 -6.89
N GLN A 230 -17.33 -5.11 -7.92
CA GLN A 230 -18.00 -6.39 -8.16
C GLN A 230 -17.26 -7.56 -7.54
N GLY A 231 -17.99 -8.57 -7.06
CA GLY A 231 -17.47 -9.90 -6.69
C GLY A 231 -16.10 -9.90 -6.01
N LEU A 232 -15.13 -10.60 -6.60
CA LEU A 232 -13.75 -10.68 -6.12
C LEU A 232 -12.94 -9.38 -6.30
N TRP A 233 -13.38 -8.47 -7.17
CA TRP A 233 -12.71 -7.19 -7.48
C TRP A 233 -12.99 -6.09 -6.45
N ARG A 234 -13.99 -6.28 -5.59
CA ARG A 234 -14.46 -5.28 -4.62
C ARG A 234 -13.36 -4.71 -3.70
N ARG A 235 -12.25 -5.43 -3.52
CA ARG A 235 -11.10 -5.03 -2.69
C ARG A 235 -9.88 -4.57 -3.48
N GLU A 236 -9.95 -4.51 -4.82
CA GLU A 236 -8.82 -4.05 -5.66
C GLU A 236 -8.67 -2.53 -5.63
N CYS A 237 -9.77 -1.79 -5.61
CA CYS A 237 -9.77 -0.34 -5.56
C CYS A 237 -10.30 0.17 -4.22
N ARG A 238 -9.62 1.18 -3.66
CA ARG A 238 -10.09 1.89 -2.45
C ARG A 238 -11.05 3.03 -2.77
N LEU A 239 -11.08 3.46 -4.02
CA LEU A 239 -12.01 4.46 -4.52
C LEU A 239 -13.24 3.70 -5.03
N HIS A 240 -14.24 3.57 -4.18
CA HIS A 240 -15.50 2.91 -4.50
C HIS A 240 -16.39 3.83 -5.35
N GLY A 241 -17.28 3.24 -6.16
CA GLY A 241 -18.35 3.96 -6.86
C GLY A 241 -19.43 4.47 -5.90
N ASP A 242 -19.52 3.88 -4.70
CA ASP A 242 -20.41 4.30 -3.61
C ASP A 242 -19.57 4.61 -2.35
N GLU A 243 -19.48 5.89 -2.00
CA GLU A 243 -18.69 6.39 -0.87
C GLU A 243 -19.16 5.82 0.49
N THR A 244 -20.36 5.27 0.58
CA THR A 244 -20.87 4.63 1.80
C THR A 244 -20.36 3.20 2.01
N LYS A 245 -19.72 2.61 1.00
CA LYS A 245 -19.23 1.22 1.00
C LYS A 245 -17.74 1.10 1.36
N CYS A 246 -17.26 1.77 2.41
CA CYS A 246 -15.90 1.50 2.90
C CYS A 246 -15.79 0.06 3.41
N LEU A 247 -15.06 -0.80 2.70
CA LEU A 247 -14.80 -2.18 3.15
C LEU A 247 -13.71 -2.27 4.22
N CYS A 248 -13.17 -1.13 4.67
CA CYS A 248 -12.13 -1.02 5.69
C CYS A 248 -12.55 -1.63 7.04
N SER A 249 -13.85 -1.66 7.35
CA SER A 249 -14.42 -2.22 8.56
C SER A 249 -15.02 -3.62 8.36
N VAL A 250 -15.05 -4.13 7.13
CA VAL A 250 -15.63 -5.45 6.80
C VAL A 250 -14.55 -6.51 6.87
N PRO A 251 -14.65 -7.48 7.81
CA PRO A 251 -13.68 -8.56 7.94
C PRO A 251 -13.48 -9.34 6.63
N PHE A 252 -12.29 -9.91 6.44
CA PHE A 252 -12.05 -10.74 5.27
C PHE A 252 -12.81 -12.07 5.36
N GLY A 253 -13.44 -12.48 4.26
CA GLY A 253 -14.25 -13.71 4.19
C GLY A 253 -15.76 -13.46 4.24
N GLU A 254 -16.20 -12.24 4.52
CA GLU A 254 -17.61 -11.83 4.46
C GLU A 254 -17.92 -11.21 3.09
N ARG A 255 -17.91 -12.06 2.05
CA ARG A 255 -18.31 -11.66 0.70
C ARG A 255 -19.79 -11.99 0.46
N PRO A 256 -20.59 -11.08 -0.12
CA PRO A 256 -21.92 -11.41 -0.61
C PRO A 256 -21.88 -12.60 -1.58
N GLU A 257 -22.85 -13.49 -1.46
CA GLU A 257 -23.03 -14.57 -2.42
C GLU A 257 -23.33 -13.99 -3.81
N SER A 258 -22.77 -14.62 -4.84
CA SER A 258 -22.98 -14.28 -6.25
C SER A 258 -22.81 -15.54 -7.06
N GLU A 259 -23.67 -15.73 -8.07
CA GLU A 259 -23.60 -16.85 -9.02
C GLU A 259 -22.31 -16.78 -9.85
N ASP A 260 -21.89 -15.57 -10.21
CA ASP A 260 -20.60 -15.31 -10.85
C ASP A 260 -19.75 -14.45 -9.89
N PRO A 261 -18.82 -15.03 -9.11
CA PRO A 261 -17.95 -14.27 -8.23
C PRO A 261 -16.89 -13.45 -9.00
N ILE A 262 -16.56 -13.82 -10.24
CA ILE A 262 -15.51 -13.17 -11.02
C ILE A 262 -16.07 -11.98 -11.80
N PHE A 263 -17.35 -11.95 -12.15
CA PHE A 263 -17.98 -10.85 -12.91
C PHE A 263 -17.31 -10.58 -14.26
N LEU A 264 -16.77 -11.63 -14.87
CA LEU A 264 -16.22 -11.65 -16.22
C LEU A 264 -16.73 -12.92 -16.89
N PRO A 265 -17.92 -12.91 -17.53
CA PRO A 265 -18.63 -14.14 -17.89
C PRO A 265 -17.84 -15.09 -18.80
N VAL A 266 -17.04 -14.55 -19.71
CA VAL A 266 -16.19 -15.35 -20.61
C VAL A 266 -15.12 -16.07 -19.79
N GLU A 267 -14.43 -15.34 -18.93
CA GLU A 267 -13.39 -15.86 -18.06
C GLU A 267 -13.93 -16.85 -17.03
N SER A 268 -15.12 -16.58 -16.47
CA SER A 268 -15.81 -17.51 -15.57
C SER A 268 -16.11 -18.82 -16.28
N SER A 269 -16.65 -18.77 -17.50
CA SER A 269 -16.89 -19.97 -18.32
C SER A 269 -15.59 -20.74 -18.57
N ILE A 270 -14.51 -20.05 -18.92
CA ILE A 270 -13.19 -20.69 -19.14
C ILE A 270 -12.72 -21.38 -17.85
N LEU A 271 -12.84 -20.73 -16.70
CA LEU A 271 -12.36 -21.25 -15.40
C LEU A 271 -13.25 -22.37 -14.84
N ASP A 272 -14.52 -22.41 -15.17
CA ASP A 272 -15.45 -23.47 -14.73
C ASP A 272 -15.25 -24.79 -15.47
N GLU A 273 -14.71 -24.72 -16.69
CA GLU A 273 -14.35 -25.90 -17.47
C GLU A 273 -12.94 -26.40 -17.13
N ALA A 274 -12.80 -27.73 -17.08
CA ALA A 274 -11.49 -28.35 -17.02
C ALA A 274 -10.71 -28.04 -18.31
N PRO A 275 -9.40 -27.75 -18.24
CA PRO A 275 -8.60 -27.50 -19.43
C PRO A 275 -8.61 -28.71 -20.39
N GLU A 276 -8.69 -28.44 -21.70
CA GLU A 276 -8.73 -29.49 -22.73
C GLU A 276 -7.45 -30.34 -22.79
N LYS A 277 -6.33 -29.78 -22.34
CA LYS A 277 -5.01 -30.39 -22.40
C LYS A 277 -4.37 -30.38 -21.02
N GLU A 278 -3.49 -31.35 -20.79
CA GLU A 278 -2.63 -31.35 -19.63
C GLU A 278 -1.66 -30.17 -19.69
N ALA A 279 -1.42 -29.52 -18.54
CA ALA A 279 -0.52 -28.38 -18.46
C ALA A 279 0.93 -28.83 -18.69
N LYS A 280 1.61 -28.20 -19.65
CA LYS A 280 3.08 -28.16 -19.65
C LYS A 280 3.58 -27.33 -18.46
N LEU A 281 4.88 -27.36 -18.18
CA LEU A 281 5.50 -26.40 -17.26
C LEU A 281 5.36 -24.99 -17.83
N LEU A 282 4.61 -24.13 -17.15
CA LEU A 282 4.29 -22.76 -17.56
C LEU A 282 5.26 -21.79 -16.88
N HIS A 283 5.95 -20.97 -17.66
CA HIS A 283 7.00 -20.10 -17.15
C HIS A 283 6.56 -18.65 -16.93
N ASP A 284 5.48 -18.22 -17.57
CA ASP A 284 4.99 -16.85 -17.56
C ASP A 284 3.48 -16.75 -17.88
N TRP A 285 2.97 -15.52 -17.86
CA TRP A 285 1.57 -15.23 -18.15
C TRP A 285 1.14 -15.57 -19.57
N GLU A 286 2.03 -15.47 -20.57
CA GLU A 286 1.67 -15.73 -21.97
C GLU A 286 1.38 -17.22 -22.15
N ALA A 287 2.26 -18.08 -21.62
CA ALA A 287 2.08 -19.52 -21.62
C ALA A 287 0.80 -19.95 -20.86
N TYR A 288 0.48 -19.30 -19.74
CA TYR A 288 -0.76 -19.61 -18.99
C TYR A 288 -2.03 -19.18 -19.74
N TYR A 289 -2.03 -18.00 -20.36
CA TYR A 289 -3.17 -17.53 -21.15
C TYR A 289 -3.40 -18.42 -22.38
N GLU A 290 -2.32 -18.81 -23.09
CA GLU A 290 -2.40 -19.77 -24.19
C GLU A 290 -2.93 -21.13 -23.71
N TYR A 291 -2.42 -21.63 -22.59
CA TYR A 291 -2.85 -22.90 -22.01
C TYR A 291 -4.34 -22.92 -21.67
N ARG A 292 -4.84 -21.85 -21.03
CA ARG A 292 -6.25 -21.78 -20.61
C ARG A 292 -7.21 -21.30 -21.69
N GLY A 293 -6.71 -20.70 -22.77
CA GLY A 293 -7.54 -20.12 -23.81
C GLY A 293 -8.02 -18.70 -23.50
N PHE A 294 -7.31 -17.96 -22.64
CA PHE A 294 -7.61 -16.55 -22.39
C PHE A 294 -7.05 -15.64 -23.49
N ARG A 295 -7.77 -14.56 -23.77
CA ARG A 295 -7.26 -13.48 -24.60
C ARG A 295 -6.38 -12.54 -23.78
N LEU A 296 -5.35 -11.97 -24.40
CA LEU A 296 -4.40 -11.06 -23.73
C LEU A 296 -4.99 -9.69 -23.33
N ASP A 297 -6.23 -9.38 -23.73
CA ASP A 297 -7.00 -8.24 -23.22
C ASP A 297 -7.78 -8.54 -21.93
N SER A 298 -7.86 -9.81 -21.52
CA SER A 298 -8.51 -10.20 -20.27
C SER A 298 -7.75 -9.75 -19.02
N PRO A 299 -8.38 -9.04 -18.07
CA PRO A 299 -7.73 -8.57 -16.85
C PRO A 299 -7.56 -9.65 -15.77
N ILE A 300 -7.94 -10.92 -16.04
CA ILE A 300 -8.05 -11.97 -15.02
C ILE A 300 -6.74 -12.28 -14.27
N ALA A 301 -5.58 -11.99 -14.86
CA ALA A 301 -4.28 -12.05 -14.18
C ALA A 301 -4.20 -11.20 -12.90
N ILE A 302 -5.00 -10.13 -12.80
CA ILE A 302 -5.11 -9.30 -11.58
C ILE A 302 -5.68 -10.10 -10.40
N LEU A 303 -6.50 -11.12 -10.64
CA LEU A 303 -7.00 -12.02 -9.60
C LEU A 303 -6.19 -13.31 -9.51
N LEU A 304 -5.73 -13.85 -10.64
CA LEU A 304 -5.03 -15.15 -10.70
C LEU A 304 -3.58 -15.10 -10.22
N HIS A 305 -2.99 -13.93 -10.00
CA HIS A 305 -1.59 -13.87 -9.54
C HIS A 305 -1.37 -14.59 -8.20
N TRP A 306 -2.39 -14.75 -7.35
CA TRP A 306 -2.26 -15.48 -6.07
C TRP A 306 -2.00 -16.98 -6.29
N PRO A 307 -2.89 -17.76 -6.94
CA PRO A 307 -2.63 -19.16 -7.21
C PRO A 307 -1.44 -19.36 -8.17
N MET A 308 -1.24 -18.49 -9.17
CA MET A 308 -0.12 -18.64 -10.10
C MET A 308 1.25 -18.40 -9.45
N THR A 309 1.32 -17.55 -8.43
CA THR A 309 2.54 -17.42 -7.60
C THR A 309 2.81 -18.71 -6.83
N LEU A 310 1.77 -19.36 -6.27
CA LEU A 310 1.93 -20.64 -5.58
C LEU A 310 2.36 -21.75 -6.53
N TYR A 311 1.76 -21.83 -7.72
CA TYR A 311 2.18 -22.74 -8.78
C TYR A 311 3.67 -22.59 -9.09
N HIS A 312 4.15 -21.35 -9.27
CA HIS A 312 5.55 -21.11 -9.54
C HIS A 312 6.47 -21.60 -8.42
N ILE A 313 6.08 -21.36 -7.16
CA ILE A 313 6.83 -21.85 -5.99
C ILE A 313 6.82 -23.39 -5.97
N ILE A 314 5.67 -24.03 -6.14
CA ILE A 314 5.50 -25.50 -6.06
C ILE A 314 6.26 -26.22 -7.18
N LYS A 315 6.22 -25.71 -8.42
CA LYS A 315 6.77 -26.42 -9.59
C LYS A 315 8.20 -26.03 -9.94
N PHE A 316 8.66 -24.85 -9.55
CA PHE A 316 10.00 -24.36 -9.95
C PHE A 316 10.89 -24.05 -8.76
N CYS A 317 10.42 -23.34 -7.74
CA CYS A 317 11.31 -22.92 -6.66
C CYS A 317 11.57 -24.06 -5.68
N TYR A 318 10.52 -24.64 -5.12
CA TYR A 318 10.60 -25.64 -4.06
C TYR A 318 11.36 -26.91 -4.49
N PRO A 319 11.12 -27.51 -5.68
CA PRO A 319 11.86 -28.70 -6.12
C PRO A 319 13.34 -28.41 -6.35
N ASN A 320 13.69 -27.23 -6.85
CA ASN A 320 15.09 -26.85 -7.09
C ASN A 320 15.85 -26.54 -5.80
N ASP A 321 15.19 -25.88 -4.85
CA ASP A 321 15.79 -25.46 -3.59
C ASP A 321 15.83 -26.57 -2.52
N HIS A 322 14.95 -27.58 -2.66
CA HIS A 322 14.74 -28.67 -1.70
C HIS A 322 14.51 -30.04 -2.41
N PRO A 323 15.42 -30.50 -3.28
CA PRO A 323 15.21 -31.70 -4.10
C PRO A 323 14.98 -32.97 -3.26
N GLU A 324 15.78 -33.16 -2.21
CA GLU A 324 15.65 -34.34 -1.35
C GLU A 324 14.32 -34.41 -0.60
N TRP A 325 13.75 -33.25 -0.27
CA TRP A 325 12.42 -33.19 0.34
C TRP A 325 11.35 -33.50 -0.70
N TRP A 326 11.45 -32.89 -1.89
CA TRP A 326 10.51 -33.11 -2.99
C TRP A 326 10.41 -34.58 -3.37
N ASP A 327 11.53 -35.28 -3.46
CA ASP A 327 11.58 -36.72 -3.78
C ASP A 327 11.03 -37.61 -2.65
N SER A 328 10.99 -37.10 -1.41
CA SER A 328 10.51 -37.81 -0.22
C SER A 328 9.04 -37.55 0.13
N VAL A 329 8.41 -36.53 -0.47
CA VAL A 329 6.98 -36.27 -0.26
C VAL A 329 6.23 -37.47 -0.81
N ASP A 330 5.42 -38.14 0.04
CA ASP A 330 4.44 -39.12 -0.42
C ASP A 330 3.65 -38.46 -1.55
N SER A 331 3.89 -38.94 -2.77
CA SER A 331 3.61 -38.26 -4.03
C SER A 331 2.13 -37.92 -4.22
N SER A 332 1.26 -38.41 -3.36
CA SER A 332 -0.18 -38.21 -3.38
C SER A 332 -0.66 -36.90 -2.74
N CYS A 333 0.07 -36.28 -1.78
CA CYS A 333 -0.44 -35.10 -1.05
C CYS A 333 0.63 -34.09 -0.61
N PHE A 334 0.53 -32.84 -1.09
CA PHE A 334 1.38 -31.71 -0.75
C PHE A 334 0.70 -30.71 0.20
N LYS A 335 1.25 -30.61 1.41
CA LYS A 335 0.75 -29.81 2.53
C LYS A 335 1.36 -28.41 2.52
N LEU A 336 0.57 -27.40 2.16
CA LEU A 336 0.95 -26.00 2.12
C LEU A 336 0.20 -25.22 3.20
N ASP A 337 0.90 -24.29 3.87
CA ASP A 337 0.27 -23.32 4.76
C ASP A 337 0.47 -21.91 4.18
N LEU A 338 -0.61 -21.21 3.93
CA LEU A 338 -0.60 -19.82 3.44
C LEU A 338 -0.82 -18.88 4.64
N ILE A 339 0.15 -18.03 4.94
CA ILE A 339 0.18 -17.23 6.17
C ILE A 339 0.03 -15.73 5.90
N GLY A 340 -0.64 -15.03 6.82
CA GLY A 340 -0.91 -13.60 6.67
C GLY A 340 -1.96 -13.29 5.61
N VAL A 341 -2.86 -14.23 5.33
CA VAL A 341 -3.93 -14.00 4.36
C VAL A 341 -4.92 -12.95 4.85
N GLU A 342 -5.42 -12.19 3.90
CA GLU A 342 -6.43 -11.16 4.02
C GLU A 342 -7.53 -11.49 3.01
N LYS A 343 -7.62 -10.76 1.90
CA LYS A 343 -8.65 -10.93 0.86
C LYS A 343 -8.58 -12.25 0.13
N GLU A 344 -7.45 -12.97 0.19
CA GLU A 344 -7.24 -14.26 -0.49
C GLU A 344 -8.28 -15.30 -0.02
N VAL A 345 -8.78 -15.19 1.21
CA VAL A 345 -9.83 -16.09 1.74
C VAL A 345 -11.20 -15.91 1.07
N GLU A 346 -11.39 -14.82 0.33
CA GLU A 346 -12.60 -14.59 -0.48
C GLU A 346 -12.44 -15.16 -1.90
N MET A 347 -11.22 -15.51 -2.31
CA MET A 347 -10.83 -15.90 -3.67
C MET A 347 -10.62 -17.41 -3.84
N LEU A 348 -11.18 -18.23 -2.94
CA LEU A 348 -10.95 -19.68 -2.86
C LEU A 348 -11.22 -20.41 -4.19
N CYS A 349 -12.24 -19.97 -4.93
CA CYS A 349 -12.60 -20.57 -6.22
C CYS A 349 -11.49 -20.44 -7.28
N LEU A 350 -10.55 -19.50 -7.14
CA LEU A 350 -9.42 -19.34 -8.06
C LEU A 350 -8.29 -20.33 -7.76
N PHE A 351 -8.19 -20.82 -6.52
CA PHE A 351 -7.15 -21.78 -6.13
C PHE A 351 -7.39 -23.17 -6.72
N LYS A 352 -8.59 -23.44 -7.27
CA LYS A 352 -8.87 -24.66 -8.06
C LYS A 352 -7.91 -24.84 -9.24
N GLU A 353 -7.39 -23.73 -9.78
CA GLU A 353 -6.41 -23.77 -10.88
C GLU A 353 -5.13 -24.51 -10.50
N LEU A 354 -4.72 -24.48 -9.23
CA LEU A 354 -3.59 -25.28 -8.77
C LEU A 354 -3.80 -26.78 -9.00
N GLY A 355 -5.05 -27.24 -8.92
CA GLY A 355 -5.42 -28.62 -9.16
C GLY A 355 -5.19 -29.06 -10.60
N TYR A 356 -5.60 -28.23 -11.56
CA TYR A 356 -5.36 -28.49 -12.99
C TYR A 356 -3.88 -28.39 -13.36
N LEU A 357 -3.14 -27.50 -12.71
CA LEU A 357 -1.71 -27.28 -12.96
C LEU A 357 -0.80 -28.31 -12.26
N CYS A 358 -1.33 -29.03 -11.27
CA CYS A 358 -0.62 -30.07 -10.51
C CYS A 358 -1.52 -31.32 -10.37
N PRO A 359 -1.94 -31.97 -11.47
CA PRO A 359 -2.95 -33.02 -11.44
C PRO A 359 -2.52 -34.26 -10.65
N ASP A 360 -1.22 -34.54 -10.58
CA ASP A 360 -0.67 -35.73 -9.93
C ASP A 360 -0.61 -35.65 -8.40
N ILE A 361 -0.90 -34.48 -7.81
CA ILE A 361 -0.70 -34.22 -6.39
C ILE A 361 -1.96 -33.61 -5.79
N THR A 362 -2.42 -34.12 -4.65
CA THR A 362 -3.44 -33.44 -3.84
C THR A 362 -2.80 -32.27 -3.11
N ILE A 363 -3.30 -31.05 -3.28
CA ILE A 363 -2.79 -29.86 -2.59
C ILE A 363 -3.69 -29.55 -1.40
N ASP A 364 -3.18 -29.76 -0.20
CA ASP A 364 -3.85 -29.42 1.05
C ASP A 364 -3.32 -28.06 1.54
N ILE A 365 -4.18 -27.04 1.60
CA ILE A 365 -3.87 -25.67 1.96
C ILE A 365 -4.54 -25.33 3.30
N ILE A 366 -3.79 -24.79 4.26
CA ILE A 366 -4.36 -24.08 5.41
C ILE A 366 -4.02 -22.60 5.31
N MET A 367 -5.06 -21.75 5.25
CA MET A 367 -4.93 -20.29 5.18
C MET A 367 -5.06 -19.66 6.57
N TYR A 368 -4.03 -18.96 7.05
CA TYR A 368 -3.97 -18.30 8.35
C TYR A 368 -3.99 -16.78 8.23
N GLY A 369 -4.93 -16.11 8.90
CA GLY A 369 -5.02 -14.64 8.87
C GLY A 369 -5.69 -14.07 10.11
N VAL A 370 -5.24 -12.89 10.55
CA VAL A 370 -5.70 -12.26 11.80
C VAL A 370 -7.06 -11.59 11.64
N GLU A 371 -7.24 -10.84 10.54
CA GLU A 371 -8.43 -10.03 10.25
C GLU A 371 -9.53 -10.81 9.49
N ILE A 372 -9.44 -12.14 9.50
CA ILE A 372 -10.46 -13.02 8.92
C ILE A 372 -11.74 -12.97 9.77
N SER A 373 -12.90 -13.05 9.14
CA SER A 373 -14.18 -13.23 9.82
C SER A 373 -14.20 -14.49 10.67
N LYS A 374 -14.87 -14.41 11.82
CA LYS A 374 -15.14 -15.60 12.64
C LYS A 374 -16.05 -16.61 11.92
N ASP A 375 -16.87 -16.14 10.96
CA ASP A 375 -17.89 -16.95 10.29
C ASP A 375 -17.29 -17.91 9.27
N VAL A 376 -16.05 -17.67 8.84
CA VAL A 376 -15.31 -18.58 7.94
C VAL A 376 -14.22 -19.37 8.66
N HIS A 377 -14.01 -19.15 9.96
CA HIS A 377 -13.03 -19.89 10.74
C HIS A 377 -13.39 -21.39 10.78
N ASN A 378 -12.40 -22.24 10.51
CA ASN A 378 -12.49 -23.69 10.43
C ASN A 378 -13.41 -24.23 9.32
N LYS A 379 -13.85 -23.37 8.39
CA LYS A 379 -14.48 -23.84 7.16
C LYS A 379 -13.44 -24.47 6.25
N THR A 380 -13.86 -25.54 5.58
CA THR A 380 -13.06 -26.28 4.60
C THR A 380 -13.79 -26.29 3.27
N TYR A 381 -13.01 -26.13 2.20
CA TYR A 381 -13.47 -26.07 0.82
C TYR A 381 -12.65 -27.06 0.00
N GLU A 382 -13.29 -27.75 -0.92
CA GLU A 382 -12.64 -28.73 -1.79
C GLU A 382 -12.99 -28.42 -3.24
N HIS A 383 -11.95 -28.35 -4.07
CA HIS A 383 -12.05 -28.12 -5.51
C HIS A 383 -11.08 -29.06 -6.22
N ASN A 384 -11.60 -30.11 -6.87
CA ASN A 384 -10.80 -31.18 -7.48
C ASN A 384 -9.85 -31.82 -6.46
N ASN A 385 -8.55 -31.79 -6.74
CA ASN A 385 -7.45 -32.23 -5.88
C ASN A 385 -6.90 -31.11 -4.99
N VAL A 386 -7.62 -29.99 -4.80
CA VAL A 386 -7.23 -28.90 -3.88
C VAL A 386 -8.19 -28.84 -2.71
N LYS A 387 -7.65 -28.92 -1.49
CA LYS A 387 -8.38 -28.74 -0.24
C LYS A 387 -7.90 -27.47 0.45
N ILE A 388 -8.81 -26.64 0.95
CA ILE A 388 -8.49 -25.38 1.60
C ILE A 388 -9.23 -25.26 2.93
N GLN A 389 -8.52 -25.15 4.04
CA GLN A 389 -9.06 -24.82 5.35
C GLN A 389 -8.71 -23.38 5.73
N ILE A 390 -9.67 -22.64 6.30
CA ILE A 390 -9.45 -21.27 6.77
C ILE A 390 -9.30 -21.24 8.29
N VAL A 391 -8.25 -20.58 8.78
CA VAL A 391 -7.95 -20.46 10.21
C VAL A 391 -7.78 -18.99 10.59
N LYS A 392 -8.69 -18.49 11.44
CA LYS A 392 -8.58 -17.17 12.04
C LYS A 392 -7.52 -17.15 13.14
N GLY A 393 -6.54 -16.29 12.99
CA GLY A 393 -5.51 -16.00 13.96
C GLY A 393 -4.10 -16.06 13.38
N PRO A 394 -3.10 -15.63 14.16
CA PRO A 394 -1.71 -15.66 13.73
C PRO A 394 -1.19 -17.10 13.66
N TYR A 395 -0.41 -17.41 12.62
CA TYR A 395 0.17 -18.74 12.37
C TYR A 395 0.84 -19.35 13.61
N HIS A 396 1.70 -18.59 14.28
CA HIS A 396 2.47 -19.07 15.44
C HIS A 396 1.66 -19.48 16.65
N LYS A 397 0.37 -19.10 16.73
CA LYS A 397 -0.53 -19.54 17.81
C LYS A 397 -1.41 -20.73 17.41
N ARG A 398 -1.58 -20.97 16.12
CA ARG A 398 -2.60 -21.88 15.58
C ARG A 398 -2.02 -23.12 14.90
N ALA A 399 -0.81 -23.06 14.38
CA ALA A 399 -0.29 -24.15 13.56
C ALA A 399 -0.13 -25.47 14.34
N ASP A 400 0.16 -25.41 15.65
CA ASP A 400 0.28 -26.60 16.51
C ASP A 400 -1.07 -27.28 16.80
N GLU A 401 -2.19 -26.59 16.56
CA GLU A 401 -3.55 -27.18 16.62
C GLU A 401 -3.85 -28.03 15.36
N HIS A 402 -2.96 -28.01 14.36
CA HIS A 402 -3.16 -28.58 13.03
C HIS A 402 -1.99 -29.52 12.65
N ARG A 403 -1.75 -29.69 11.36
CA ARG A 403 -0.69 -30.53 10.81
C ARG A 403 0.58 -29.74 10.51
N LYS A 404 1.75 -30.41 10.58
CA LYS A 404 3.00 -29.84 10.06
C LYS A 404 2.93 -29.75 8.52
N PRO A 405 3.18 -28.57 7.92
CA PRO A 405 3.24 -28.42 6.47
C PRO A 405 4.58 -28.87 5.88
N HIS A 406 4.58 -29.15 4.58
CA HIS A 406 5.81 -29.26 3.78
C HIS A 406 6.37 -27.88 3.44
N LEU A 407 5.49 -26.90 3.22
CA LEU A 407 5.84 -25.55 2.78
C LEU A 407 4.95 -24.51 3.45
N VAL A 408 5.55 -23.40 3.87
CA VAL A 408 4.83 -22.18 4.26
C VAL A 408 5.05 -21.07 3.22
N VAL A 409 3.99 -20.36 2.85
CA VAL A 409 4.08 -19.19 1.96
C VAL A 409 3.43 -17.96 2.59
N GLY A 410 4.11 -16.82 2.60
CA GLY A 410 3.53 -15.52 2.96
C GLY A 410 3.51 -14.56 1.77
N LEU A 411 2.31 -14.27 1.23
CA LEU A 411 2.17 -13.42 0.06
C LEU A 411 2.06 -11.95 0.47
N ASN A 412 2.87 -11.08 -0.12
CA ASN A 412 2.95 -9.66 0.21
C ASN A 412 3.11 -9.38 1.72
N ALA A 413 3.83 -10.26 2.43
CA ALA A 413 3.84 -10.35 3.88
C ALA A 413 4.38 -9.09 4.59
N GLY A 414 5.30 -8.35 3.97
CA GLY A 414 5.88 -7.15 4.58
C GLY A 414 6.62 -7.45 5.89
N LEU A 415 7.48 -8.47 5.90
CA LEU A 415 8.18 -8.93 7.12
C LEU A 415 8.92 -7.82 7.88
N GLY A 416 9.49 -6.85 7.15
CA GLY A 416 10.16 -5.70 7.74
C GLY A 416 9.25 -4.54 8.18
N ALA A 417 7.96 -4.60 7.87
CA ALA A 417 6.99 -3.55 8.17
C ALA A 417 6.16 -3.84 9.43
N TYR A 418 5.92 -5.12 9.76
CA TYR A 418 5.03 -5.52 10.85
C TYR A 418 5.75 -6.35 11.91
N GLN A 419 5.81 -5.83 13.14
CA GLN A 419 6.48 -6.49 14.28
C GLN A 419 5.89 -7.86 14.64
N MET A 420 4.61 -8.08 14.32
CA MET A 420 3.89 -9.33 14.60
C MET A 420 4.51 -10.57 13.92
N TRP A 421 5.31 -10.39 12.87
CA TRP A 421 6.00 -11.48 12.20
C TRP A 421 7.08 -12.14 13.04
N GLY A 422 7.63 -11.46 14.05
CA GLY A 422 8.75 -11.98 14.85
C GLY A 422 8.50 -13.37 15.42
N GLN A 423 7.34 -13.60 16.05
CA GLN A 423 6.97 -14.91 16.61
C GLN A 423 6.73 -15.97 15.53
N THR A 424 6.18 -15.58 14.38
CA THR A 424 6.05 -16.48 13.23
C THR A 424 7.41 -16.92 12.70
N LEU A 425 8.36 -16.01 12.57
CA LEU A 425 9.72 -16.33 12.13
C LEU A 425 10.46 -17.25 13.13
N VAL A 426 10.28 -17.03 14.44
CA VAL A 426 10.76 -17.98 15.48
C VAL A 426 10.22 -19.38 15.20
N LYS A 427 8.90 -19.50 15.02
CA LYS A 427 8.25 -20.80 14.83
C LYS A 427 8.74 -21.52 13.58
N LEU A 428 8.78 -20.83 12.45
CA LEU A 428 9.25 -21.41 11.18
C LEU A 428 10.68 -21.95 11.28
N ARG A 429 11.57 -21.22 11.98
CA ARG A 429 12.93 -21.67 12.26
C ARG A 429 12.96 -22.89 13.19
N THR A 430 12.24 -22.84 14.31
CA THR A 430 12.19 -23.93 15.30
C THR A 430 11.73 -25.23 14.65
N ASP A 431 10.67 -25.15 13.85
CA ASP A 431 10.06 -26.30 13.20
C ASP A 431 10.81 -26.73 11.91
N ARG A 432 11.80 -25.91 11.49
CA ARG A 432 12.62 -26.07 10.28
C ARG A 432 11.76 -26.23 9.02
N ILE A 433 10.71 -25.42 8.90
CA ILE A 433 9.77 -25.48 7.78
C ILE A 433 10.29 -24.63 6.63
N PRO A 434 10.46 -25.16 5.41
CA PRO A 434 10.74 -24.34 4.21
C PRO A 434 9.70 -23.22 4.06
N ALA A 435 10.16 -21.99 3.86
CA ALA A 435 9.27 -20.83 3.83
C ALA A 435 9.64 -19.84 2.73
N TYR A 436 8.65 -19.47 1.92
CA TYR A 436 8.76 -18.50 0.83
C TYR A 436 7.88 -17.28 1.10
N PHE A 437 8.32 -16.12 0.65
CA PHE A 437 7.61 -14.87 0.83
C PHE A 437 7.69 -14.03 -0.43
N THR A 438 6.64 -13.25 -0.68
CA THR A 438 6.66 -12.23 -1.71
C THR A 438 6.55 -10.82 -1.15
N ASP A 439 7.10 -9.86 -1.89
CA ASP A 439 7.05 -8.43 -1.56
C ASP A 439 6.85 -7.56 -2.81
N TYR A 440 6.45 -6.32 -2.59
CA TYR A 440 6.12 -5.39 -3.67
C TYR A 440 7.33 -4.91 -4.48
N CYS A 441 8.47 -4.73 -3.80
CA CYS A 441 9.68 -4.18 -4.38
C CYS A 441 10.92 -4.66 -3.62
N GLN A 442 12.10 -4.52 -4.23
CA GLN A 442 13.37 -4.94 -3.63
C GLN A 442 13.72 -4.20 -2.33
N TYR A 443 13.26 -2.96 -2.16
CA TYR A 443 13.43 -2.24 -0.90
C TYR A 443 12.71 -2.95 0.25
N SER A 444 11.46 -3.42 0.02
CA SER A 444 10.73 -4.21 1.01
C SER A 444 11.42 -5.54 1.32
N CYS A 445 11.99 -6.20 0.30
CA CYS A 445 12.78 -7.43 0.50
C CYS A 445 14.03 -7.17 1.37
N GLU A 446 14.71 -6.03 1.22
CA GLU A 446 15.87 -5.69 2.05
C GLU A 446 15.47 -5.37 3.50
N CYS A 447 14.30 -4.75 3.70
CA CYS A 447 13.71 -4.61 5.03
C CYS A 447 13.38 -5.99 5.63
N ALA A 448 12.86 -6.92 4.84
CA ALA A 448 12.61 -8.29 5.26
C ALA A 448 13.91 -9.02 5.64
N ARG A 449 14.98 -8.88 4.83
CA ARG A 449 16.32 -9.39 5.16
C ARG A 449 16.79 -8.90 6.52
N THR A 450 16.72 -7.59 6.74
CA THR A 450 17.10 -6.96 8.01
C THR A 450 16.29 -7.51 9.18
N ALA A 451 14.99 -7.71 9.00
CA ALA A 451 14.12 -8.26 10.04
C ALA A 451 14.46 -9.73 10.38
N VAL A 452 14.75 -10.56 9.37
CA VAL A 452 15.14 -11.96 9.57
C VAL A 452 16.52 -12.07 10.23
N GLU A 453 17.49 -11.27 9.78
CA GLU A 453 18.86 -11.24 10.32
C GLU A 453 18.89 -10.70 11.76
N GLY A 454 18.13 -9.65 12.05
CA GLY A 454 18.07 -9.01 13.37
C GLY A 454 17.56 -9.93 14.47
N LEU A 455 16.80 -10.97 14.13
CA LEU A 455 16.32 -11.97 15.07
C LEU A 455 17.24 -13.21 15.15
N THR A 456 18.43 -13.15 14.54
CA THR A 456 19.40 -14.26 14.43
C THR A 456 18.80 -15.53 13.79
N PHE A 457 17.79 -15.36 12.93
CA PHE A 457 17.06 -16.48 12.31
C PHE A 457 17.66 -17.00 11.01
N GLY A 458 18.77 -16.41 10.57
CA GLY A 458 19.40 -16.69 9.29
C GLY A 458 19.39 -15.46 8.40
N THR A 459 19.15 -15.66 7.11
CA THR A 459 18.97 -14.58 6.13
C THR A 459 17.87 -14.97 5.14
N ILE A 460 17.64 -14.18 4.11
CA ILE A 460 16.77 -14.57 2.98
C ILE A 460 17.61 -14.84 1.72
N SER A 461 17.09 -15.57 0.75
CA SER A 461 17.74 -15.68 -0.57
C SER A 461 17.82 -14.34 -1.28
N ASP A 462 18.57 -14.26 -2.37
CA ASP A 462 18.46 -13.09 -3.27
C ASP A 462 17.05 -13.02 -3.85
N PRO A 463 16.36 -11.87 -3.78
CA PRO A 463 15.01 -11.75 -4.32
C PRO A 463 15.01 -11.85 -5.85
N VAL A 464 14.13 -12.69 -6.37
CA VAL A 464 13.91 -12.87 -7.82
C VAL A 464 12.57 -12.27 -8.23
N VAL A 465 12.45 -11.85 -9.49
CA VAL A 465 11.17 -11.38 -10.02
C VAL A 465 10.22 -12.56 -10.15
N ASN A 466 9.00 -12.42 -9.64
CA ASN A 466 7.96 -13.40 -9.85
C ASN A 466 7.38 -13.25 -11.28
N PRO A 467 7.44 -14.30 -12.12
CA PRO A 467 6.91 -14.23 -13.48
C PRO A 467 5.38 -14.05 -13.49
N PHE A 468 4.69 -14.51 -12.44
CA PHE A 468 3.24 -14.39 -12.28
C PHE A 468 2.83 -13.26 -11.33
N ARG A 469 3.65 -12.20 -11.23
CA ARG A 469 3.28 -11.00 -10.46
C ARG A 469 2.05 -10.31 -11.06
N ASN A 470 1.34 -9.54 -10.24
CA ASN A 470 0.17 -8.77 -10.67
C ASN A 470 0.58 -7.73 -11.75
N PRO A 471 -0.19 -7.58 -12.86
CA PRO A 471 0.16 -6.67 -13.95
C PRO A 471 -0.20 -5.19 -13.72
N VAL A 472 -0.64 -4.82 -12.52
CA VAL A 472 -0.97 -3.44 -12.15
C VAL A 472 0.13 -2.85 -11.27
N ARG A 473 0.71 -1.74 -11.72
CA ARG A 473 1.69 -0.99 -10.93
C ARG A 473 1.01 -0.32 -9.76
N LYS A 474 1.58 -0.49 -8.57
CA LYS A 474 1.24 0.30 -7.38
C LYS A 474 2.16 1.51 -7.30
N LEU A 475 1.61 2.66 -6.93
CA LEU A 475 2.39 3.87 -6.70
C LEU A 475 2.55 4.13 -5.21
N ALA A 476 3.77 4.48 -4.80
CA ALA A 476 4.06 5.01 -3.48
C ALA A 476 4.05 6.53 -3.52
N GLU A 477 3.43 7.17 -2.52
CA GLU A 477 3.41 8.64 -2.45
C GLU A 477 4.82 9.22 -2.27
N GLU A 478 5.70 8.48 -1.59
CA GLU A 478 7.00 8.93 -1.10
C GLU A 478 8.22 8.55 -1.95
N ASN A 479 8.04 7.67 -2.95
CA ASN A 479 9.09 7.25 -3.86
C ASN A 479 8.53 6.72 -5.20
N ASP A 480 9.39 6.63 -6.22
CA ASP A 480 9.02 6.19 -7.58
C ASP A 480 9.41 4.75 -7.92
N MET A 481 9.79 3.93 -6.93
CA MET A 481 10.21 2.55 -7.19
C MET A 481 9.08 1.73 -7.86
N PRO A 482 9.40 0.76 -8.73
CA PRO A 482 8.40 -0.10 -9.36
C PRO A 482 7.83 -1.07 -8.32
N TRP A 483 6.55 -0.94 -7.98
CA TRP A 483 5.87 -1.80 -7.01
C TRP A 483 4.77 -2.60 -7.70
N TYR A 484 4.73 -3.90 -7.47
CA TYR A 484 3.73 -4.81 -8.03
C TYR A 484 3.33 -5.83 -6.96
N SER A 485 2.04 -6.19 -6.88
CA SER A 485 1.63 -7.28 -5.97
C SER A 485 2.33 -8.58 -6.38
N ASN A 486 2.79 -9.34 -5.39
CA ASN A 486 3.71 -10.46 -5.57
C ASN A 486 4.90 -10.15 -6.51
N GLY A 487 5.48 -8.95 -6.49
CA GLY A 487 6.50 -8.52 -7.45
C GLY A 487 7.81 -9.29 -7.38
N PHE A 488 8.29 -9.53 -6.15
CA PHE A 488 9.53 -10.25 -5.88
C PHE A 488 9.28 -11.43 -4.95
N LEU A 489 10.01 -12.52 -5.13
CA LEU A 489 9.96 -13.76 -4.36
C LEU A 489 11.32 -14.03 -3.71
N TYR A 490 11.32 -14.51 -2.47
CA TYR A 490 12.51 -14.97 -1.75
C TYR A 490 12.15 -16.08 -0.75
N ARG A 491 13.14 -16.87 -0.33
CA ARG A 491 12.98 -17.86 0.75
C ARG A 491 13.78 -17.49 2.00
N ILE A 492 13.38 -18.02 3.14
CA ILE A 492 14.19 -17.97 4.36
C ILE A 492 15.29 -19.04 4.29
N ILE A 493 16.52 -18.63 4.60
CA ILE A 493 17.68 -19.52 4.73
C ILE A 493 18.03 -19.60 6.21
N TYR A 494 17.73 -20.74 6.83
CA TYR A 494 18.06 -20.99 8.22
C TYR A 494 19.56 -21.26 8.43
N PRO A 495 20.14 -20.88 9.58
CA PRO A 495 21.51 -21.24 9.92
C PRO A 495 21.70 -22.76 9.93
N SER A 496 22.89 -23.21 9.50
CA SER A 496 23.35 -24.58 9.76
C SER A 496 23.30 -24.87 11.26
N LYS A 497 23.02 -26.13 11.62
CA LYS A 497 23.05 -26.56 13.03
C LYS A 497 24.45 -26.41 13.63
#